data_AF-A0A176XH76-F1
#
_entry.id   AF-A0A176XH76-F1
#
_cell.length_a   1.000
_cell.length_b   1.000
_cell.length_c   1.000
_cell.angle_alpha   90.00
_cell.angle_beta   90.00
_cell.angle_gamma   90.00
#
_symmetry.space_group_name_H-M   'P 1'
#
loop_
_entity.id
_entity.type
_entity.pdbx_description
1 polymer ?
#
loop_
_entity_poly.entity_id
_entity_poly.type
_entity_poly.pdbx_seq_one_letter_code
_entity_poly.pdbx_strand_id
1 'polypeptide(L)'
;MAQLVATLASTHHPFYYKATTVSPENQIPQAAEWKCKVEAYRATLARAEPDILVMIGSDHFHQIFLDNCPQFLIGKAPQYDATFYNEEREFGLPRYLLQGDEAMSRFMHQSLMDQNFDLAFSNELKVDHSIVCPIITLRPQNDLPIVPIYTNIFAPPLASPRRFYDLGQAIKQAIDEYPSSQRVAAIGTGHLSLELGGPRQFLETGPDPVFDRQAIEWLKAGDVDAILEHVTHESMEKSGNATHGFLNFLLMLGVAGAQNADYVDNLDLFHTMEAYFTWYPQEGKHE
;
A
#
# COMPACT_ATOMS: atom_id res chain seq x y z
N MET A 1 2.13 25.49 -0.04
CA MET A 1 1.79 24.23 0.60
C MET A 1 2.04 23.15 -0.42
N ALA A 2 2.51 21.99 0.01
CA ALA A 2 2.71 20.85 -0.89
C ALA A 2 1.37 20.44 -1.49
N GLN A 3 1.43 19.74 -2.62
CA GLN A 3 0.25 19.29 -3.33
C GLN A 3 0.26 17.77 -3.38
N LEU A 4 -0.76 17.13 -2.83
CA LEU A 4 -1.04 15.73 -3.17
C LEU A 4 -1.38 15.69 -4.67
N VAL A 5 -0.62 14.97 -5.49
CA VAL A 5 -0.80 14.91 -6.96
C VAL A 5 -1.40 13.60 -7.44
N ALA A 6 -1.26 12.53 -6.67
CA ALA A 6 -1.91 11.26 -6.92
C ALA A 6 -1.94 10.40 -5.65
N THR A 7 -2.99 9.62 -5.52
CA THR A 7 -3.13 8.56 -4.53
C THR A 7 -3.21 7.24 -5.28
N LEU A 8 -2.35 6.29 -4.95
CA LEU A 8 -2.22 5.01 -5.62
C LEU A 8 -2.37 3.89 -4.60
N ALA A 9 -3.16 2.87 -4.92
CA ALA A 9 -3.28 1.67 -4.10
C ALA A 9 -3.07 0.42 -4.95
N SER A 10 -2.27 -0.54 -4.46
CA SER A 10 -2.08 -1.81 -5.15
C SER A 10 -1.77 -2.99 -4.25
N THR A 11 -2.00 -4.19 -4.76
CA THR A 11 -1.44 -5.41 -4.20
C THR A 11 0.10 -5.39 -4.25
N HIS A 12 0.78 -5.84 -3.19
CA HIS A 12 2.26 -5.90 -3.12
C HIS A 12 2.81 -7.32 -3.29
N HIS A 13 2.23 -8.11 -4.18
CA HIS A 13 2.56 -9.52 -4.31
C HIS A 13 4.04 -9.73 -4.71
N PRO A 14 4.88 -10.30 -3.81
CA PRO A 14 6.34 -10.27 -4.00
C PRO A 14 6.82 -11.15 -5.16
N PHE A 15 5.98 -12.05 -5.67
CA PHE A 15 6.32 -12.89 -6.81
C PHE A 15 6.27 -12.16 -8.15
N TYR A 16 5.68 -10.97 -8.26
CA TYR A 16 5.60 -10.22 -9.52
C TYR A 16 6.96 -10.13 -10.22
N TYR A 17 8.00 -9.71 -9.49
CA TYR A 17 9.32 -9.50 -10.06
C TYR A 17 9.89 -10.78 -10.66
N LYS A 18 9.94 -11.87 -9.88
CA LYS A 18 10.43 -13.17 -10.35
C LYS A 18 9.56 -13.72 -11.48
N ALA A 19 8.24 -13.70 -11.34
CA ALA A 19 7.30 -14.25 -12.31
C ALA A 19 7.41 -13.58 -13.69
N THR A 20 7.85 -12.32 -13.76
CA THR A 20 7.93 -11.53 -14.99
C THR A 20 9.35 -11.33 -15.53
N THR A 21 10.38 -11.74 -14.78
CA THR A 21 11.81 -11.57 -15.17
C THR A 21 12.58 -12.87 -15.37
N VAL A 22 12.06 -14.02 -14.89
CA VAL A 22 12.61 -15.33 -15.27
C VAL A 22 12.51 -15.56 -16.78
N SER A 23 13.30 -16.51 -17.28
CA SER A 23 13.29 -16.84 -18.71
C SER A 23 11.89 -17.25 -19.18
N PRO A 24 11.49 -16.90 -20.42
CA PRO A 24 10.11 -17.05 -20.90
C PRO A 24 9.51 -18.45 -20.71
N GLU A 25 10.32 -19.50 -20.84
CA GLU A 25 9.92 -20.90 -20.64
C GLU A 25 9.57 -21.26 -19.19
N ASN A 26 10.01 -20.44 -18.22
CA ASN A 26 9.74 -20.61 -16.80
C ASN A 26 8.71 -19.59 -16.26
N GLN A 27 8.17 -18.72 -17.11
CA GLN A 27 7.16 -17.75 -16.72
C GLN A 27 5.80 -18.42 -16.52
N ILE A 28 5.03 -17.90 -15.56
CA ILE A 28 3.63 -18.30 -15.41
C ILE A 28 2.81 -17.82 -16.62
N PRO A 29 1.69 -18.46 -16.97
CA PRO A 29 0.86 -18.06 -18.11
C PRO A 29 0.44 -16.58 -18.09
N GLN A 30 0.18 -16.03 -16.90
CA GLN A 30 -0.24 -14.65 -16.70
C GLN A 30 0.90 -13.63 -16.74
N ALA A 31 2.17 -14.03 -16.83
CA ALA A 31 3.30 -13.11 -16.65
C ALA A 31 3.30 -11.93 -17.65
N ALA A 32 2.99 -12.21 -18.91
CA ALA A 32 2.94 -11.17 -19.95
C ALA A 32 1.80 -10.17 -19.71
N GLU A 33 0.61 -10.67 -19.33
CA GLU A 33 -0.54 -9.82 -18.99
C GLU A 33 -0.26 -9.00 -17.73
N TRP A 34 0.28 -9.64 -16.69
CA TRP A 34 0.62 -9.00 -15.42
C TRP A 34 1.62 -7.86 -15.63
N LYS A 35 2.66 -8.10 -16.43
CA LYS A 35 3.64 -7.07 -16.80
C LYS A 35 2.99 -5.90 -17.55
N CYS A 36 2.11 -6.19 -18.51
CA CYS A 36 1.40 -5.15 -19.26
C CYS A 36 0.52 -4.27 -18.36
N LYS A 37 -0.21 -4.89 -17.42
CA LYS A 37 -1.05 -4.17 -16.45
C LYS A 37 -0.22 -3.31 -15.51
N VAL A 38 0.90 -3.84 -15.00
CA VAL A 38 1.84 -3.06 -14.17
C VAL A 38 2.46 -1.90 -14.95
N GLU A 39 2.79 -2.08 -16.23
CA GLU A 39 3.28 -0.98 -17.09
C GLU A 39 2.22 0.11 -17.30
N ALA A 40 0.96 -0.26 -17.50
CA ALA A 40 -0.15 0.70 -17.57
C ALA A 40 -0.37 1.43 -16.23
N TYR A 41 -0.31 0.71 -15.12
CA TYR A 41 -0.41 1.28 -13.78
C TYR A 41 0.77 2.21 -13.47
N ARG A 42 2.00 1.85 -13.85
CA ARG A 42 3.19 2.71 -13.73
C ARG A 42 3.01 4.05 -14.42
N ALA A 43 2.35 4.07 -15.57
CA ALA A 43 2.10 5.29 -16.32
C ALA A 43 1.24 6.30 -15.54
N THR A 44 0.39 5.84 -14.60
CA THR A 44 -0.44 6.72 -13.78
C THR A 44 0.41 7.52 -12.79
N LEU A 45 1.37 6.89 -12.09
CA LEU A 45 2.32 7.61 -11.24
C LEU A 45 3.22 8.54 -12.07
N ALA A 46 3.72 8.07 -13.22
CA ALA A 46 4.60 8.86 -14.07
C ALA A 46 3.94 10.17 -14.53
N ARG A 47 2.65 10.13 -14.89
CA ARG A 47 1.85 11.32 -15.23
C ARG A 47 1.71 12.31 -14.08
N ALA A 48 1.71 11.82 -12.83
CA ALA A 48 1.58 12.65 -11.65
C ALA A 48 2.86 13.41 -11.28
N GLU A 49 4.01 13.09 -11.88
CA GLU A 49 5.30 13.78 -11.67
C GLU A 49 5.57 14.14 -10.19
N PRO A 50 5.55 13.19 -9.24
CA PRO A 50 5.80 13.51 -7.84
C PRO A 50 7.28 13.77 -7.54
N ASP A 51 7.53 14.58 -6.53
CA ASP A 51 8.85 14.85 -5.94
C ASP A 51 9.11 14.00 -4.69
N ILE A 52 8.07 13.61 -3.94
CA ILE A 52 8.16 12.78 -2.73
C ILE A 52 7.08 11.68 -2.78
N LEU A 53 7.41 10.50 -2.28
CA LEU A 53 6.47 9.39 -2.12
C LEU A 53 6.15 9.14 -0.63
N VAL A 54 4.90 9.33 -0.22
CA VAL A 54 4.41 8.84 1.07
C VAL A 54 3.98 7.40 0.87
N MET A 55 4.67 6.45 1.49
CA MET A 55 4.50 5.02 1.19
C MET A 55 3.90 4.27 2.36
N ILE A 56 2.70 3.73 2.18
CA ILE A 56 1.97 3.00 3.21
C ILE A 56 2.10 1.50 2.93
N GLY A 57 2.45 0.74 3.96
CA GLY A 57 2.51 -0.72 3.89
C GLY A 57 2.43 -1.36 5.26
N SER A 58 2.82 -2.62 5.36
CA SER A 58 2.81 -3.39 6.61
C SER A 58 4.07 -4.27 6.67
N ASP A 59 4.76 -4.30 7.81
CA ASP A 59 5.93 -5.15 7.99
C ASP A 59 5.47 -6.60 8.14
N HIS A 60 6.06 -7.50 7.35
CA HIS A 60 5.70 -8.92 7.32
C HIS A 60 6.45 -9.73 8.37
N PHE A 61 6.47 -9.23 9.61
CA PHE A 61 7.19 -9.81 10.75
C PHE A 61 8.71 -9.93 10.52
N HIS A 62 9.28 -8.96 9.82
CA HIS A 62 10.71 -8.89 9.56
C HIS A 62 11.48 -8.26 10.71
N GLN A 63 10.97 -7.13 11.21
CA GLN A 63 11.58 -6.43 12.35
C GLN A 63 10.53 -5.96 13.36
N ILE A 64 9.26 -5.84 12.95
CA ILE A 64 8.16 -5.45 13.82
C ILE A 64 7.47 -6.74 14.25
N PHE A 65 7.79 -7.20 15.45
CA PHE A 65 7.29 -8.48 15.97
C PHE A 65 6.47 -8.29 17.25
N LEU A 66 5.98 -9.40 17.81
CA LEU A 66 5.03 -9.40 18.93
C LEU A 66 5.58 -8.82 20.24
N ASP A 67 6.90 -8.70 20.37
CA ASP A 67 7.56 -8.03 21.49
C ASP A 67 7.42 -6.50 21.45
N ASN A 68 7.25 -5.92 20.27
CA ASN A 68 6.96 -4.50 20.09
C ASN A 68 6.30 -4.21 18.72
N CYS A 69 4.97 -4.37 18.65
CA CYS A 69 4.18 -4.15 17.43
C CYS A 69 3.28 -2.91 17.56
N PRO A 70 3.71 -1.72 17.10
CA PRO A 70 2.88 -0.53 17.11
C PRO A 70 1.74 -0.65 16.09
N GLN A 71 0.58 -0.06 16.38
CA GLN A 71 -0.54 -0.03 15.44
C GLN A 71 -0.19 0.71 14.15
N PHE A 72 0.51 1.83 14.29
CA PHE A 72 1.01 2.66 13.20
C PHE A 72 2.42 3.15 13.53
N LEU A 73 3.30 3.16 12.54
CA LEU A 73 4.69 3.59 12.67
C LEU A 73 5.09 4.45 11.48
N ILE A 74 5.81 5.56 11.73
CA ILE A 74 6.42 6.39 10.68
C ILE A 74 7.94 6.28 10.72
N GLY A 75 8.57 6.05 9.57
CA GLY A 75 10.02 6.12 9.43
C GLY A 75 10.50 7.57 9.33
N LYS A 76 11.61 7.90 9.98
CA LYS A 76 12.23 9.25 10.01
C LYS A 76 13.73 9.23 9.71
N ALA A 77 14.20 8.20 9.02
CA ALA A 77 15.61 8.04 8.68
C ALA A 77 15.95 8.81 7.38
N PRO A 78 17.19 9.30 7.21
CA PRO A 78 17.63 9.88 5.94
C PRO A 78 17.69 8.86 4.81
N GLN A 79 17.85 7.58 5.15
CA GLN A 79 17.93 6.47 4.21
C GLN A 79 17.35 5.20 4.83
N TYR A 80 16.82 4.32 4.00
CA TYR A 80 16.28 3.04 4.40
C TYR A 80 16.98 1.93 3.62
N ASP A 81 17.66 1.05 4.35
CA ASP A 81 17.98 -0.26 3.80
C ASP A 81 16.67 -0.97 3.48
N ALA A 82 16.66 -1.72 2.39
CA ALA A 82 15.47 -2.39 1.93
C ALA A 82 15.78 -3.82 1.50
N THR A 83 14.74 -4.65 1.48
CA THR A 83 14.82 -6.07 1.12
C THR A 83 15.55 -6.91 2.18
N PHE A 84 14.85 -7.88 2.74
CA PHE A 84 15.39 -8.86 3.66
C PHE A 84 15.95 -10.07 2.92
N TYR A 85 16.91 -10.77 3.52
CA TYR A 85 17.60 -11.89 2.87
C TYR A 85 16.64 -12.98 2.37
N ASN A 86 15.59 -13.29 3.14
CA ASN A 86 14.58 -14.25 2.72
C ASN A 86 13.79 -13.75 1.50
N GLU A 87 13.59 -12.45 1.34
CA GLU A 87 12.89 -11.89 0.19
C GLU A 87 13.75 -11.97 -1.08
N GLU A 88 15.06 -11.77 -0.95
CA GLU A 88 16.02 -12.07 -2.03
C GLU A 88 15.95 -13.55 -2.41
N ARG A 89 15.99 -14.45 -1.41
CA ARG A 89 16.04 -15.91 -1.60
C ARG A 89 14.75 -16.46 -2.22
N GLU A 90 13.60 -16.10 -1.70
CA GLU A 90 12.31 -16.69 -2.09
C GLU A 90 11.73 -15.99 -3.32
N PHE A 91 11.75 -14.67 -3.31
CA PHE A 91 11.06 -13.83 -4.28
C PHE A 91 11.99 -13.23 -5.33
N GLY A 92 13.31 -13.37 -5.17
CA GLY A 92 14.29 -12.82 -6.12
C GLY A 92 14.34 -11.29 -6.11
N LEU A 93 13.82 -10.63 -5.08
CA LEU A 93 13.79 -9.18 -5.01
C LEU A 93 15.22 -8.62 -4.95
N PRO A 94 15.55 -7.58 -5.75
CA PRO A 94 16.84 -6.93 -5.67
C PRO A 94 16.94 -6.08 -4.40
N ARG A 95 18.16 -5.88 -3.89
CA ARG A 95 18.40 -4.97 -2.78
C ARG A 95 18.22 -3.52 -3.23
N TYR A 96 17.62 -2.72 -2.35
CA TYR A 96 17.49 -1.28 -2.53
C TYR A 96 18.07 -0.52 -1.35
N LEU A 97 18.49 0.71 -1.63
CA LEU A 97 18.70 1.77 -0.65
C LEU A 97 17.78 2.92 -1.07
N LEU A 98 16.80 3.24 -0.25
CA LEU A 98 15.81 4.29 -0.52
C LEU A 98 16.21 5.56 0.24
N GLN A 99 16.10 6.72 -0.40
CA GLN A 99 16.29 8.00 0.30
C GLN A 99 15.05 8.33 1.11
N GLY A 100 15.21 8.88 2.30
CA GLY A 100 14.12 9.37 3.14
C GLY A 100 13.99 10.90 3.06
N ASP A 101 12.77 11.42 3.11
CA ASP A 101 12.54 12.86 3.30
C ASP A 101 12.35 13.18 4.79
N GLU A 102 13.45 13.48 5.49
CA GLU A 102 13.41 13.75 6.94
C GLU A 102 12.53 14.95 7.31
N ALA A 103 12.48 15.97 6.45
CA ALA A 103 11.72 17.18 6.71
C ALA A 103 10.22 16.88 6.66
N MET A 104 9.77 16.17 5.63
CA MET A 104 8.40 15.72 5.50
C MET A 104 8.03 14.68 6.55
N SER A 105 8.88 13.68 6.83
CA SER A 105 8.61 12.69 7.88
C SER A 105 8.41 13.34 9.26
N ARG A 106 9.25 14.31 9.62
CA ARG A 106 9.11 15.05 10.89
C ARG A 106 7.83 15.88 10.92
N PHE A 107 7.54 16.60 9.84
CA PHE A 107 6.32 17.41 9.75
C PHE A 107 5.07 16.54 9.85
N MET A 108 4.99 15.48 9.05
CA MET A 108 3.88 14.54 9.03
C MET A 108 3.69 13.87 10.39
N HIS A 109 4.77 13.44 11.06
CA HIS A 109 4.67 12.87 12.39
C HIS A 109 4.04 13.85 13.40
N GLN A 110 4.48 15.10 13.39
CA GLN A 110 3.90 16.12 14.28
C GLN A 110 2.43 16.43 13.93
N SER A 111 2.12 16.62 12.64
CA SER A 111 0.75 16.89 12.19
C SER A 111 -0.20 15.74 12.54
N LEU A 112 0.21 14.48 12.38
CA LEU A 112 -0.61 13.33 12.76
C LEU A 112 -0.82 13.26 14.28
N MET A 113 0.20 13.60 15.08
CA MET A 113 0.06 13.69 16.53
C MET A 113 -0.94 14.78 16.94
N ASP A 114 -0.87 15.95 16.31
CA ASP A 114 -1.81 17.07 16.55
C ASP A 114 -3.25 16.72 16.11
N GLN A 115 -3.40 15.78 15.18
CA GLN A 115 -4.66 15.19 14.74
C GLN A 115 -5.13 13.99 15.58
N ASN A 116 -4.51 13.74 16.74
CA ASN A 116 -4.82 12.65 17.69
C ASN A 116 -4.50 11.22 17.17
N PHE A 117 -3.48 11.09 16.32
CA PHE A 117 -2.92 9.79 15.93
C PHE A 117 -1.57 9.53 16.60
N ASP A 118 -1.55 8.55 17.51
CA ASP A 118 -0.35 8.11 18.20
C ASP A 118 0.48 7.14 17.33
N LEU A 119 1.32 7.71 16.45
CA LEU A 119 2.28 6.91 15.67
C LEU A 119 3.58 6.70 16.46
N ALA A 120 4.03 5.44 16.50
CA ALA A 120 5.42 5.15 16.81
C ALA A 120 6.32 5.72 15.71
N PHE A 121 7.60 5.91 16.01
CA PHE A 121 8.57 6.30 14.97
C PHE A 121 9.82 5.45 15.03
N SER A 122 10.50 5.31 13.89
CA SER A 122 11.81 4.65 13.80
C SER A 122 12.78 5.46 12.94
N ASN A 123 14.00 5.62 13.46
CA ASN A 123 15.14 6.23 12.75
C ASN A 123 16.08 5.17 12.17
N GLU A 124 15.78 3.88 12.35
CA GLU A 124 16.60 2.75 11.90
C GLU A 124 15.70 1.69 11.23
N LEU A 125 14.61 2.14 10.61
CA LEU A 125 13.68 1.25 9.92
C LEU A 125 14.38 0.65 8.70
N LYS A 126 14.35 -0.68 8.59
CA LYS A 126 14.57 -1.37 7.32
C LYS A 126 13.22 -1.56 6.63
N VAL A 127 13.12 -1.55 5.31
CA VAL A 127 11.82 -1.75 4.62
C VAL A 127 11.77 -3.05 3.84
N ASP A 128 10.63 -3.72 3.90
CA ASP A 128 10.35 -5.01 3.28
C ASP A 128 9.60 -4.87 1.95
N HIS A 129 9.14 -5.99 1.39
CA HIS A 129 8.45 -6.06 0.11
C HIS A 129 7.16 -5.23 0.05
N SER A 130 6.52 -4.88 1.17
CA SER A 130 5.32 -4.03 1.12
C SER A 130 5.63 -2.63 0.57
N ILE A 131 6.86 -2.15 0.79
CA ILE A 131 7.38 -0.86 0.29
C ILE A 131 8.26 -1.07 -0.95
N VAL A 132 8.99 -2.19 -1.05
CA VAL A 132 9.88 -2.45 -2.21
C VAL A 132 9.09 -2.81 -3.47
N CYS A 133 8.03 -3.62 -3.38
CA CYS A 133 7.22 -3.98 -4.55
C CYS A 133 6.64 -2.76 -5.28
N PRO A 134 6.04 -1.75 -4.61
CA PRO A 134 5.58 -0.54 -5.31
C PRO A 134 6.73 0.26 -5.94
N ILE A 135 7.95 0.24 -5.40
CA ILE A 135 9.11 0.82 -6.11
C ILE A 135 9.35 0.06 -7.43
N ILE A 136 9.38 -1.27 -7.41
CA ILE A 136 9.57 -2.10 -8.62
C ILE A 136 8.44 -1.86 -9.65
N THR A 137 7.20 -1.81 -9.20
CA THR A 137 6.04 -1.72 -10.10
C THR A 137 5.80 -0.30 -10.59
N LEU A 138 5.94 0.73 -9.76
CA LEU A 138 5.56 2.11 -10.09
C LEU A 138 6.73 3.08 -10.33
N ARG A 139 7.87 2.90 -9.64
CA ARG A 139 9.03 3.82 -9.77
C ARG A 139 10.37 3.07 -9.76
N PRO A 140 10.64 2.20 -10.75
CA PRO A 140 11.84 1.36 -10.75
C PRO A 140 13.14 2.17 -10.86
N GLN A 141 13.06 3.45 -11.20
CA GLN A 141 14.18 4.40 -11.18
C GLN A 141 14.75 4.60 -9.78
N ASN A 142 13.95 4.40 -8.72
CA ASN A 142 14.34 4.59 -7.32
C ASN A 142 15.07 5.95 -7.10
N ASP A 143 14.48 7.03 -7.62
CA ASP A 143 15.09 8.36 -7.69
C ASP A 143 14.32 9.42 -6.90
N LEU A 144 13.27 9.02 -6.18
CA LEU A 144 12.45 9.89 -5.33
C LEU A 144 12.61 9.51 -3.85
N PRO A 145 12.71 10.49 -2.94
CA PRO A 145 12.69 10.22 -1.51
C PRO A 145 11.32 9.72 -1.05
N ILE A 146 11.34 8.93 0.02
CA ILE A 146 10.16 8.29 0.60
C ILE A 146 9.88 8.76 2.04
N VAL A 147 8.61 8.70 2.43
CA VAL A 147 8.13 8.80 3.82
C VAL A 147 7.35 7.52 4.12
N PRO A 148 8.00 6.48 4.68
CA PRO A 148 7.35 5.20 4.91
C PRO A 148 6.49 5.24 6.18
N ILE A 149 5.26 4.72 6.06
CA ILE A 149 4.33 4.49 7.15
C ILE A 149 3.98 2.99 7.15
N TYR A 150 4.25 2.33 8.26
CA TYR A 150 3.84 0.96 8.51
C TYR A 150 2.57 0.90 9.35
N THR A 151 1.68 -0.02 8.97
CA THR A 151 0.44 -0.32 9.68
C THR A 151 0.45 -1.76 10.18
N ASN A 152 -0.09 -1.99 11.37
CA ASN A 152 -0.32 -3.33 11.87
C ASN A 152 -1.61 -3.89 11.28
N ILE A 153 -1.47 -4.89 10.42
CA ILE A 153 -2.58 -5.65 9.83
C ILE A 153 -2.57 -7.13 10.28
N PHE A 154 -1.63 -7.54 11.14
CA PHE A 154 -1.43 -8.95 11.48
C PHE A 154 -1.66 -9.27 12.97
N ALA A 155 -1.14 -8.44 13.88
CA ALA A 155 -1.08 -8.78 15.29
C ALA A 155 -2.24 -8.14 16.09
N PRO A 156 -3.23 -8.92 16.57
CA PRO A 156 -4.34 -8.37 17.34
C PRO A 156 -3.90 -7.83 18.72
N PRO A 157 -4.61 -6.84 19.29
CA PRO A 157 -5.78 -6.16 18.71
C PRO A 157 -5.37 -5.26 17.54
N LEU A 158 -6.22 -5.20 16.53
CA LEU A 158 -6.05 -4.33 15.35
C LEU A 158 -6.88 -3.05 15.51
N ALA A 159 -6.40 -1.96 14.94
CA ALA A 159 -7.18 -0.75 14.80
C ALA A 159 -8.42 -1.00 13.91
N SER A 160 -9.53 -0.32 14.22
CA SER A 160 -10.78 -0.52 13.49
C SER A 160 -10.69 -0.03 12.04
N PRO A 161 -11.52 -0.56 11.11
CA PRO A 161 -11.64 -0.05 9.75
C PRO A 161 -11.82 1.48 9.67
N ARG A 162 -12.70 2.05 10.51
CA ARG A 162 -12.86 3.51 10.61
C ARG A 162 -11.55 4.21 10.96
N ARG A 163 -10.77 3.69 11.89
CA ARG A 163 -9.49 4.31 12.29
C ARG A 163 -8.45 4.30 11.16
N PHE A 164 -8.46 3.30 10.28
CA PHE A 164 -7.64 3.31 9.06
C PHE A 164 -8.10 4.38 8.06
N TYR A 165 -9.40 4.49 7.82
CA TYR A 165 -9.95 5.55 6.97
C TYR A 165 -9.62 6.95 7.50
N ASP A 166 -9.85 7.19 8.79
CA ASP A 166 -9.59 8.47 9.46
C ASP A 166 -8.09 8.82 9.41
N LEU A 167 -7.20 7.84 9.58
CA LEU A 167 -5.76 8.04 9.41
C LEU A 167 -5.41 8.47 7.99
N GLY A 168 -6.07 7.91 6.97
CA GLY A 168 -5.92 8.33 5.59
C GLY A 168 -6.29 9.79 5.37
N GLN A 169 -7.41 10.24 5.95
CA GLN A 169 -7.80 11.65 5.90
C GLN A 169 -6.76 12.54 6.59
N ALA A 170 -6.22 12.11 7.72
CA ALA A 170 -5.21 12.85 8.46
C ALA A 170 -3.87 12.94 7.71
N ILE A 171 -3.47 11.88 6.99
CA ILE A 171 -2.31 11.89 6.11
C ILE A 171 -2.52 12.88 4.96
N LYS A 172 -3.70 12.89 4.32
CA LYS A 172 -4.02 13.88 3.28
C LYS A 172 -3.89 15.31 3.82
N GLN A 173 -4.48 15.58 4.98
CA GLN A 173 -4.39 16.89 5.61
C GLN A 173 -2.94 17.28 5.91
N ALA A 174 -2.13 16.35 6.46
CA ALA A 174 -0.71 16.59 6.71
C ALA A 174 0.09 16.89 5.43
N ILE A 175 -0.25 16.28 4.29
CA ILE A 175 0.37 16.59 2.99
C ILE A 175 -0.03 18.00 2.54
N ASP A 176 -1.32 18.33 2.59
CA ASP A 176 -1.85 19.64 2.17
C ASP A 176 -1.37 20.78 3.09
N GLU A 177 -0.99 20.49 4.33
CA GLU A 177 -0.45 21.45 5.30
C GLU A 177 1.08 21.57 5.29
N TYR A 178 1.79 20.72 4.54
CA TYR A 178 3.25 20.76 4.50
C TYR A 178 3.75 22.06 3.81
N PRO A 179 4.59 22.90 4.47
CA PRO A 179 5.03 24.19 3.93
C PRO A 179 6.15 24.03 2.88
N SER A 180 5.85 23.35 1.78
CA SER A 180 6.71 23.15 0.61
C SER A 180 5.95 23.50 -0.68
N SER A 181 6.62 23.48 -1.82
CA SER A 181 6.00 23.49 -3.15
C SER A 181 6.10 22.15 -3.87
N GLN A 182 6.57 21.11 -3.17
CA GLN A 182 6.75 19.77 -3.72
C GLN A 182 5.41 19.10 -4.03
N ARG A 183 5.44 18.27 -5.07
CA ARG A 183 4.37 17.36 -5.48
C ARG A 183 4.53 16.05 -4.72
N VAL A 184 3.50 15.64 -4.00
CA VAL A 184 3.52 14.42 -3.19
C VAL A 184 2.60 13.39 -3.82
N ALA A 185 3.09 12.18 -4.06
CA ALA A 185 2.22 11.03 -4.32
C ALA A 185 2.13 10.16 -3.06
N ALA A 186 0.93 9.68 -2.75
CA ALA A 186 0.73 8.67 -1.70
C ALA A 186 0.53 7.30 -2.36
N ILE A 187 1.33 6.31 -1.97
CA ILE A 187 1.27 4.95 -2.51
C ILE A 187 1.05 4.00 -1.34
N GLY A 188 -0.08 3.32 -1.32
CA GLY A 188 -0.39 2.31 -0.31
C GLY A 188 -0.46 0.93 -0.90
N THR A 189 -0.04 -0.05 -0.10
CA THR A 189 -0.14 -1.44 -0.50
C THR A 189 -0.82 -2.30 0.54
N GLY A 190 -1.49 -3.34 0.05
CA GLY A 190 -2.24 -4.29 0.84
C GLY A 190 -2.56 -5.52 0.01
N HIS A 191 -3.64 -6.19 0.32
CA HIS A 191 -4.21 -7.26 -0.49
C HIS A 191 -5.71 -7.34 -0.26
N LEU A 192 -6.42 -8.02 -1.16
CA LEU A 192 -7.84 -8.34 -0.99
C LEU A 192 -7.96 -9.58 -0.09
N SER A 193 -8.78 -10.57 -0.45
CA SER A 193 -8.77 -11.88 0.22
C SER A 193 -7.38 -12.52 0.11
N LEU A 194 -6.84 -12.95 1.25
CA LEU A 194 -5.53 -13.59 1.30
C LEU A 194 -5.48 -14.61 2.43
N GLU A 195 -4.93 -15.78 2.11
CA GLU A 195 -4.59 -16.80 3.09
C GLU A 195 -3.15 -17.25 2.92
N LEU A 196 -2.39 -17.19 4.02
CA LEU A 196 -0.99 -17.59 4.07
C LEU A 196 -0.84 -18.81 4.98
N GLY A 197 -0.32 -19.91 4.43
CA GLY A 197 -0.06 -21.15 5.17
C GLY A 197 -1.30 -21.93 5.59
N GLY A 198 -2.49 -21.52 5.15
CA GLY A 198 -3.77 -22.19 5.40
C GLY A 198 -4.23 -23.10 4.25
N PRO A 199 -5.28 -23.90 4.46
CA PRO A 199 -5.76 -24.88 3.48
C PRO A 199 -6.33 -24.27 2.19
N ARG A 200 -6.87 -23.04 2.23
CA ARG A 200 -7.42 -22.33 1.08
C ARG A 200 -6.36 -21.91 0.07
N GLN A 201 -5.10 -21.80 0.50
CA GLN A 201 -3.96 -21.53 -0.41
C GLN A 201 -3.79 -22.63 -1.48
N PHE A 202 -4.31 -23.84 -1.24
CA PHE A 202 -4.22 -24.97 -2.16
C PHE A 202 -5.47 -25.19 -3.02
N LEU A 203 -6.44 -24.27 -2.96
CA LEU A 203 -7.65 -24.33 -3.79
C LEU A 203 -7.38 -23.81 -5.21
N GLU A 204 -8.35 -24.00 -6.09
CA GLU A 204 -8.26 -23.57 -7.50
C GLU A 204 -8.37 -22.06 -7.70
N THR A 205 -8.86 -21.35 -6.69
CA THR A 205 -9.04 -19.89 -6.68
C THR A 205 -8.43 -19.28 -5.43
N GLY A 206 -8.32 -17.95 -5.42
CA GLY A 206 -8.07 -17.19 -4.19
C GLY A 206 -9.10 -17.49 -3.08
N PRO A 207 -8.81 -17.07 -1.83
CA PRO A 207 -9.59 -17.46 -0.65
C PRO A 207 -11.06 -17.04 -0.67
N ASP A 208 -11.36 -15.87 -1.26
CA ASP A 208 -12.74 -15.39 -1.45
C ASP A 208 -12.87 -14.46 -2.68
N PRO A 209 -13.06 -15.01 -3.89
CA PRO A 209 -13.21 -14.22 -5.11
C PRO A 209 -14.48 -13.36 -5.13
N VAL A 210 -15.48 -13.67 -4.30
CA VAL A 210 -16.71 -12.88 -4.19
C VAL A 210 -16.41 -11.60 -3.43
N PHE A 211 -15.72 -11.72 -2.29
CA PHE A 211 -15.19 -10.57 -1.56
C PHE A 211 -14.28 -9.71 -2.44
N ASP A 212 -13.34 -10.31 -3.18
CA ASP A 212 -12.40 -9.57 -4.02
C ASP A 212 -13.08 -8.65 -5.05
N ARG A 213 -14.07 -9.20 -5.77
CA ARG A 213 -14.83 -8.42 -6.77
C ARG A 213 -15.63 -7.30 -6.11
N GLN A 214 -16.25 -7.58 -4.96
CA GLN A 214 -17.03 -6.58 -4.22
C GLN A 214 -16.14 -5.46 -3.66
N ALA A 215 -14.97 -5.83 -3.12
CA ALA A 215 -13.97 -4.92 -2.62
C ALA A 215 -13.44 -3.98 -3.71
N ILE A 216 -13.20 -4.50 -4.92
CA ILE A 216 -12.81 -3.69 -6.08
C ILE A 216 -13.90 -2.67 -6.44
N GLU A 217 -15.18 -3.08 -6.49
CA GLU A 217 -16.26 -2.15 -6.83
C GLU A 217 -16.44 -1.06 -5.76
N TRP A 218 -16.31 -1.39 -4.47
CA TRP A 218 -16.34 -0.38 -3.41
C TRP A 218 -15.19 0.63 -3.54
N LEU A 219 -13.96 0.16 -3.73
CA LEU A 219 -12.78 1.02 -3.89
C LEU A 219 -12.88 1.89 -5.15
N LYS A 220 -13.34 1.30 -6.25
CA LYS A 220 -13.58 2.00 -7.52
C LYS A 220 -14.61 3.12 -7.39
N ALA A 221 -15.70 2.88 -6.68
CA ALA A 221 -16.75 3.88 -6.46
C ALA A 221 -16.41 4.90 -5.36
N GLY A 222 -15.40 4.60 -4.54
CA GLY A 222 -15.10 5.35 -3.33
C GLY A 222 -16.18 5.22 -2.25
N ASP A 223 -16.87 4.09 -2.21
CA ASP A 223 -18.03 3.84 -1.33
C ASP A 223 -17.58 3.44 0.09
N VAL A 224 -17.13 4.44 0.84
CA VAL A 224 -16.62 4.26 2.21
C VAL A 224 -17.71 3.74 3.16
N ASP A 225 -18.95 4.19 2.98
CA ASP A 225 -20.06 3.79 3.86
C ASP A 225 -20.36 2.30 3.70
N ALA A 226 -20.44 1.79 2.46
CA ALA A 226 -20.62 0.36 2.22
C ALA A 226 -19.43 -0.47 2.75
N ILE A 227 -18.20 0.02 2.58
CA ILE A 227 -17.02 -0.66 3.16
C ILE A 227 -17.16 -0.76 4.68
N LEU A 228 -17.49 0.33 5.37
CA LEU A 228 -17.56 0.35 6.83
C LEU A 228 -18.75 -0.43 7.39
N GLU A 229 -19.82 -0.59 6.61
CA GLU A 229 -20.94 -1.45 6.96
C GLU A 229 -20.57 -2.94 6.87
N HIS A 230 -19.83 -3.33 5.83
CA HIS A 230 -19.59 -4.74 5.51
C HIS A 230 -18.23 -5.29 5.94
N VAL A 231 -17.22 -4.44 6.11
CA VAL A 231 -15.86 -4.83 6.45
C VAL A 231 -15.62 -4.66 7.94
N THR A 232 -15.61 -5.79 8.64
CA THR A 232 -15.21 -5.94 10.05
C THR A 232 -14.04 -6.92 10.17
N HIS A 233 -13.35 -6.93 11.31
CA HIS A 233 -12.31 -7.94 11.59
C HIS A 233 -12.84 -9.38 11.36
N GLU A 234 -14.03 -9.68 11.87
CA GLU A 234 -14.66 -10.99 11.69
C GLU A 234 -14.94 -11.33 10.21
N SER A 235 -15.41 -10.36 9.42
CA SER A 235 -15.66 -10.58 7.99
C SER A 235 -14.38 -10.84 7.19
N MET A 236 -13.29 -10.15 7.54
CA MET A 236 -11.99 -10.31 6.88
C MET A 236 -11.38 -11.66 7.22
N GLU A 237 -11.43 -12.09 8.49
CA GLU A 237 -10.97 -13.42 8.92
C GLU A 237 -11.69 -14.55 8.15
N LYS A 238 -13.00 -14.39 7.89
CA LYS A 238 -13.77 -15.33 7.07
C LYS A 238 -13.33 -15.40 5.62
N SER A 239 -12.71 -14.34 5.11
CA SER A 239 -12.22 -14.21 3.73
C SER A 239 -10.74 -14.60 3.60
N GLY A 240 -10.08 -15.03 4.67
CA GLY A 240 -8.70 -15.52 4.68
C GLY A 240 -7.90 -14.93 5.84
N ASN A 241 -6.93 -15.70 6.36
CA ASN A 241 -6.23 -15.36 7.60
C ASN A 241 -5.35 -14.09 7.53
N ALA A 242 -5.05 -13.61 6.32
CA ALA A 242 -4.22 -12.43 6.12
C ALA A 242 -5.03 -11.22 5.64
N THR A 243 -6.30 -11.38 5.21
CA THR A 243 -7.17 -10.37 4.53
C THR A 243 -7.21 -8.96 5.13
N HIS A 244 -6.83 -8.80 6.39
CA HIS A 244 -6.69 -7.50 7.08
C HIS A 244 -5.82 -6.46 6.34
N GLY A 245 -4.92 -6.85 5.44
CA GLY A 245 -4.25 -5.92 4.52
C GLY A 245 -5.19 -5.08 3.64
N PHE A 246 -6.46 -5.48 3.49
CA PHE A 246 -7.50 -4.63 2.88
C PHE A 246 -7.68 -3.29 3.61
N LEU A 247 -7.38 -3.24 4.92
CA LEU A 247 -7.43 -2.01 5.72
C LEU A 247 -6.51 -0.90 5.17
N ASN A 248 -5.38 -1.26 4.53
CA ASN A 248 -4.53 -0.27 3.86
C ASN A 248 -5.21 0.34 2.63
N PHE A 249 -6.05 -0.41 1.90
CA PHE A 249 -6.83 0.17 0.80
C PHE A 249 -7.89 1.14 1.30
N LEU A 250 -8.55 0.83 2.43
CA LEU A 250 -9.47 1.76 3.08
C LEU A 250 -8.76 3.04 3.57
N LEU A 251 -7.55 2.90 4.12
CA LEU A 251 -6.70 4.05 4.45
C LEU A 251 -6.39 4.88 3.20
N MET A 252 -5.98 4.25 2.09
CA MET A 252 -5.72 4.96 0.84
C MET A 252 -6.96 5.66 0.28
N LEU A 253 -8.16 5.12 0.48
CA LEU A 253 -9.39 5.79 0.11
C LEU A 253 -9.65 7.05 0.95
N GLY A 254 -9.26 7.03 2.23
CA GLY A 254 -9.20 8.23 3.08
C GLY A 254 -8.22 9.29 2.56
N VAL A 255 -7.04 8.86 2.09
CA VAL A 255 -6.07 9.75 1.44
C VAL A 255 -6.60 10.31 0.11
N ALA A 256 -7.34 9.51 -0.65
CA ALA A 256 -7.93 9.91 -1.92
C ALA A 256 -9.12 10.87 -1.77
N GLY A 257 -9.76 10.90 -0.60
CA GLY A 257 -10.93 11.73 -0.32
C GLY A 257 -12.27 11.11 -0.72
N ALA A 258 -12.40 9.76 -0.65
CA ALA A 258 -13.66 9.04 -0.91
C ALA A 258 -14.33 9.38 -2.24
N GLN A 259 -13.57 9.24 -3.33
CA GLN A 259 -14.02 9.55 -4.69
C GLN A 259 -13.86 8.35 -5.63
N ASN A 260 -14.51 8.43 -6.79
CA ASN A 260 -14.32 7.44 -7.86
C ASN A 260 -12.85 7.38 -8.28
N ALA A 261 -12.35 6.17 -8.51
CA ALA A 261 -11.01 5.96 -9.04
C ALA A 261 -10.93 6.35 -10.53
N ASP A 262 -9.89 7.08 -10.89
CA ASP A 262 -9.59 7.48 -12.27
C ASP A 262 -8.96 6.35 -13.09
N TYR A 263 -8.32 5.41 -12.40
CA TYR A 263 -7.78 4.19 -12.97
C TYR A 263 -8.11 3.01 -12.05
N VAL A 264 -8.68 1.96 -12.63
CA VAL A 264 -8.91 0.68 -11.97
C VAL A 264 -8.50 -0.43 -12.92
N ASP A 265 -7.65 -1.33 -12.46
CA ASP A 265 -7.37 -2.57 -13.16
C ASP A 265 -7.18 -3.70 -12.13
N ASN A 266 -7.37 -4.94 -12.57
CA ASN A 266 -7.17 -6.13 -11.76
C ASN A 266 -6.67 -7.28 -12.62
N LEU A 267 -6.11 -8.30 -11.97
CA LEU A 267 -5.69 -9.54 -12.58
C LEU A 267 -5.97 -10.70 -11.63
N ASP A 268 -6.75 -11.66 -12.09
CA ASP A 268 -7.00 -12.89 -11.33
C ASP A 268 -5.79 -13.83 -11.47
N LEU A 269 -5.03 -14.00 -10.38
CA LEU A 269 -3.99 -15.01 -10.28
C LEU A 269 -4.53 -16.17 -9.46
N PHE A 270 -4.10 -17.40 -9.77
CA PHE A 270 -4.64 -18.64 -9.18
C PHE A 270 -4.83 -18.60 -7.66
N HIS A 271 -3.92 -17.98 -6.91
CA HIS A 271 -3.96 -17.93 -5.45
C HIS A 271 -4.39 -16.58 -4.86
N THR A 272 -4.45 -15.50 -5.65
CA THR A 272 -4.79 -14.13 -5.19
C THR A 272 -5.25 -13.24 -6.35
N MET A 273 -6.15 -12.31 -6.09
CA MET A 273 -6.47 -11.26 -7.06
C MET A 273 -5.55 -10.05 -6.89
N GLU A 274 -4.88 -9.64 -7.96
CA GLU A 274 -4.17 -8.37 -8.03
C GLU A 274 -5.16 -7.23 -8.31
N ALA A 275 -4.93 -6.07 -7.71
CA ALA A 275 -5.76 -4.90 -7.93
C ALA A 275 -4.91 -3.63 -7.93
N TYR A 276 -5.27 -2.69 -8.80
CA TYR A 276 -4.57 -1.44 -9.05
C TYR A 276 -5.56 -0.29 -9.10
N PHE A 277 -5.34 0.73 -8.28
CA PHE A 277 -6.17 1.92 -8.22
C PHE A 277 -5.32 3.18 -8.28
N THR A 278 -5.79 4.18 -9.02
CA THR A 278 -5.27 5.55 -8.94
C THR A 278 -6.42 6.53 -8.81
N TRP A 279 -6.29 7.47 -7.88
CA TRP A 279 -7.13 8.64 -7.73
C TRP A 279 -6.26 9.88 -7.90
N TYR A 280 -6.72 10.83 -8.71
CA TYR A 280 -6.14 12.16 -8.79
C TYR A 280 -6.98 13.14 -7.97
N PRO A 281 -6.38 14.18 -7.38
CA PRO A 281 -7.15 15.22 -6.71
C PRO A 281 -8.13 15.86 -7.69
N GLN A 282 -9.40 16.02 -7.30
CA GLN A 282 -10.33 16.81 -8.10
C GLN A 282 -9.94 18.29 -8.02
N GLU A 283 -9.77 18.94 -9.16
CA GLU A 283 -9.57 20.38 -9.21
C GLU A 283 -10.82 21.08 -8.66
N GLY A 284 -10.73 21.60 -7.43
CA GLY A 284 -11.59 22.65 -6.87
C GLY A 284 -13.11 22.45 -6.95
N LYS A 285 -13.70 21.84 -5.91
CA LYS A 285 -14.91 22.39 -5.30
C LYS A 285 -14.54 23.02 -3.96
N HIS A 286 -13.78 24.12 -4.02
CA HIS A 286 -13.79 25.08 -2.94
C HIS A 286 -15.02 25.96 -3.17
N GLU A 287 -16.15 25.56 -2.59
CA GLU A 287 -17.27 26.48 -2.30
C GLU A 287 -17.01 27.21 -0.98
#